data_AF-G4CYL9-F1
#
_entry.id   AF-G4CYL9-F1
#
_cell.length_a   1.000
_cell.length_b   1.000
_cell.length_c   1.000
_cell.angle_alpha   90.00
_cell.angle_beta   90.00
_cell.angle_gamma   90.00
#
_symmetry.space_group_name_H-M   'P 1'
#
loop_
_entity.id
_entity.type
_entity.pdbx_description
1 polymer ?
#
loop_
_entity_poly.entity_id
_entity_poly.type
_entity_poly.pdbx_seq_one_letter_code
_entity_poly.pdbx_strand_id
1 'polypeptide(L)'
;MTGSGVEFHTGPRRVSGLPWVSVTDAQNHSCDRDDAQATPQPTTPQVVAGVAPKGWVDHPAGLEFEYLGIADNPPVRTEYNECWAHQREVHAEVSSHQRPSTVIYVEHDPVYTAGRRTRPEAYPFDGTPVVPVDRGGEITWHGPGQLVGYPIVFLQRGIGVVDYVRRVEESVIRLVAEYGLKAGRVPGRTGVWFPSDGVGPERKVCAIGIRVSRQTAMHGFALNIDPDTAGFDNIIPCGISDADVTSMGRELRRLHGPDAEVPSMLEVADRLEPILTEMMSFQPYEMSPDIPRRGHPAFLHPMS
;
A
#
# COMPACT_ATOMS: atom_id res chain seq x y z
N MET A 1 -1.27 62.99 10.51
CA MET A 1 -0.37 62.20 11.37
C MET A 1 -1.17 61.66 12.54
N THR A 2 -0.79 60.46 12.99
CA THR A 2 -1.29 59.68 14.15
C THR A 2 -2.49 58.76 13.85
N GLY A 3 -2.16 57.48 13.69
CA GLY A 3 -3.08 56.36 13.54
C GLY A 3 -3.37 55.69 14.88
N SER A 4 -4.56 55.10 14.99
CA SER A 4 -5.00 54.24 16.08
C SER A 4 -4.65 52.79 15.75
N GLY A 5 -3.68 52.23 16.50
CA GLY A 5 -3.34 50.81 16.45
C GLY A 5 -4.36 49.97 17.24
N VAL A 6 -4.89 48.93 16.59
CA VAL A 6 -5.65 47.86 17.23
C VAL A 6 -4.68 46.68 17.41
N GLU A 7 -4.32 46.39 18.66
CA GLU A 7 -3.53 45.21 19.00
C GLU A 7 -4.41 43.95 18.98
N PHE A 8 -4.10 43.02 18.08
CA PHE A 8 -4.67 41.67 18.07
C PHE A 8 -3.87 40.79 19.05
N HIS A 9 -4.51 40.37 20.14
CA HIS A 9 -3.99 39.31 21.01
C HIS A 9 -4.19 37.94 20.35
N THR A 10 -3.12 37.37 19.78
CA THR A 10 -3.07 35.99 19.27
C THR A 10 -2.51 35.06 20.34
N GLY A 11 -3.36 34.59 21.26
CA GLY A 11 -3.03 33.45 22.12
C GLY A 11 -3.17 32.12 21.34
N PRO A 12 -2.25 31.15 21.51
CA PRO A 12 -2.33 29.88 20.80
C PRO A 12 -3.48 29.02 21.35
N ARG A 13 -4.50 28.76 20.51
CA ARG A 13 -5.50 27.71 20.78
C ARG A 13 -4.85 26.35 20.59
N ARG A 14 -4.82 25.54 21.65
CA ARG A 14 -4.47 24.11 21.55
C ARG A 14 -5.51 23.40 20.69
N VAL A 15 -5.10 22.96 19.50
CA VAL A 15 -5.82 21.94 18.73
C VAL A 15 -5.36 20.59 19.29
N SER A 16 -6.27 19.88 19.95
CA SER A 16 -6.04 18.51 20.41
C SER A 16 -5.97 17.57 19.20
N GLY A 17 -4.75 17.32 18.71
CA GLY A 17 -4.50 16.26 17.73
C GLY A 17 -4.70 14.89 18.37
N LEU A 18 -5.55 14.07 17.76
CA LEU A 18 -5.56 12.63 18.05
C LEU A 18 -4.19 12.03 17.68
N PRO A 19 -3.66 11.08 18.46
CA PRO A 19 -2.33 10.53 18.23
C PRO A 19 -2.24 9.72 16.93
N TRP A 20 -1.07 9.78 16.34
CA TRP A 20 -0.67 9.18 15.07
C TRP A 20 -0.40 7.68 15.24
N VAL A 21 -0.86 6.85 14.30
CA VAL A 21 -0.55 5.41 14.31
C VAL A 21 -0.05 5.01 12.93
N SER A 22 1.21 4.58 12.83
CA SER A 22 1.74 3.89 11.66
C SER A 22 1.55 2.37 11.83
N VAL A 23 1.29 1.66 10.74
CA VAL A 23 0.99 0.20 10.78
C VAL A 23 2.19 -0.63 11.27
N THR A 24 3.41 -0.13 11.07
CA THR A 24 4.63 -0.81 11.55
C THR A 24 4.81 -0.66 13.06
N ASP A 25 4.37 0.46 13.67
CA ASP A 25 4.36 0.62 15.14
C ASP A 25 3.38 -0.35 15.82
N ALA A 26 2.25 -0.64 15.17
CA ALA A 26 1.26 -1.59 15.66
C ALA A 26 1.72 -3.06 15.54
N GLN A 27 2.57 -3.37 14.56
CA GLN A 27 3.12 -4.71 14.35
C GLN A 27 4.33 -5.02 15.25
N ASN A 28 5.11 -4.01 15.66
CA ASN A 28 6.27 -4.19 16.53
C ASN A 28 5.94 -4.35 18.03
N HIS A 29 4.69 -4.20 18.46
CA HIS A 29 4.29 -4.41 19.86
C HIS A 29 3.84 -5.84 20.17
N SER A 30 3.87 -6.76 19.20
CA SER A 30 3.42 -8.15 19.36
C SER A 30 4.52 -9.20 19.29
N CYS A 31 5.80 -8.81 19.18
CA CYS A 31 6.91 -9.74 18.92
C CYS A 31 7.48 -10.45 20.17
N ASP A 32 6.94 -10.22 21.37
CA ASP A 32 7.40 -10.88 22.62
C ASP A 32 6.57 -12.11 23.04
N ARG A 33 5.79 -12.74 22.15
CA ARG A 33 5.03 -13.96 22.50
C ARG A 33 5.13 -15.04 21.44
N ASP A 34 5.76 -16.17 21.81
CA ASP A 34 5.83 -17.45 21.09
C ASP A 34 4.48 -18.18 20.99
N ASP A 35 3.38 -17.46 20.77
CA ASP A 35 2.08 -18.05 20.52
C ASP A 35 1.62 -17.65 19.12
N ALA A 36 1.77 -18.58 18.17
CA ALA A 36 1.11 -18.55 16.87
C ALA A 36 -0.41 -18.74 17.05
N GLN A 37 -1.06 -17.76 17.68
CA GLN A 37 -2.52 -17.62 17.64
C GLN A 37 -2.84 -16.66 16.50
N ALA A 38 -3.61 -17.13 15.53
CA ALA A 38 -4.16 -16.29 14.48
C ALA A 38 -4.78 -15.04 15.12
N THR A 39 -4.28 -13.85 14.77
CA THR A 39 -4.85 -12.61 15.27
C THR A 39 -6.32 -12.58 14.84
N PRO A 40 -7.29 -12.47 15.77
CA PRO A 40 -8.69 -12.49 15.41
C PRO A 40 -8.97 -11.38 14.40
N GLN A 41 -9.69 -11.71 13.33
CA GLN A 41 -10.05 -10.72 12.33
C GLN A 41 -10.82 -9.58 13.02
N PRO A 42 -10.44 -8.31 12.79
CA PRO A 42 -11.23 -7.20 13.27
C PRO A 42 -12.62 -7.28 12.64
N THR A 43 -13.64 -7.40 13.49
CA THR A 43 -15.03 -7.45 13.02
C THR A 43 -15.48 -6.07 12.59
N THR A 44 -15.71 -5.89 11.30
CA THR A 44 -16.32 -4.67 10.75
C THR A 44 -17.66 -4.40 11.43
N PRO A 45 -17.93 -3.17 11.89
CA PRO A 45 -19.26 -2.82 12.38
C PRO A 45 -20.30 -3.02 11.29
N GLN A 46 -21.28 -3.90 11.53
CA GLN A 46 -22.38 -4.13 10.59
C GLN A 46 -23.59 -3.25 10.96
N VAL A 47 -24.27 -2.69 9.96
CA VAL A 47 -25.60 -2.10 10.17
C VAL A 47 -26.61 -3.24 10.27
N VAL A 48 -26.97 -3.62 11.49
CA VAL A 48 -27.96 -4.68 11.73
C VAL A 48 -29.34 -4.03 11.88
N ALA A 49 -30.33 -4.55 11.15
CA ALA A 49 -31.74 -4.15 11.26
C ALA A 49 -32.01 -2.64 11.09
N GLY A 50 -31.24 -1.95 10.23
CA GLY A 50 -31.39 -0.52 9.96
C GLY A 50 -30.95 0.40 11.11
N VAL A 51 -30.38 -0.15 12.18
CA VAL A 51 -29.80 0.64 13.27
C VAL A 51 -28.31 0.79 13.02
N ALA A 52 -27.91 2.01 12.64
CA ALA A 52 -26.52 2.33 12.42
C ALA A 52 -25.72 2.29 13.74
N PRO A 53 -24.53 1.66 13.77
CA PRO A 53 -23.66 1.67 14.94
C PRO A 53 -23.34 3.09 15.42
N LYS A 54 -23.01 3.24 16.70
CA LYS A 54 -22.68 4.56 17.27
C LYS A 54 -21.46 5.18 16.58
N GLY A 55 -21.65 6.30 15.90
CA GLY A 55 -20.61 7.00 15.13
C GLY A 55 -20.45 6.49 13.70
N TRP A 56 -21.43 5.73 13.20
CA TRP A 56 -21.60 5.45 11.78
C TRP A 56 -21.85 6.74 11.00
N VAL A 57 -21.26 6.84 9.83
CA VAL A 57 -21.45 7.96 8.90
C VAL A 57 -22.06 7.40 7.62
N ASP A 58 -23.15 8.01 7.17
CA ASP A 58 -23.75 7.66 5.88
C ASP A 58 -22.85 8.20 4.75
N HIS A 59 -21.99 7.34 4.23
CA HIS A 59 -21.03 7.66 3.17
C HIS A 59 -21.63 7.22 1.83
N PRO A 60 -21.43 7.97 0.73
CA PRO A 60 -21.80 7.51 -0.61
C PRO A 60 -21.33 6.07 -0.86
N ALA A 61 -22.24 5.22 -1.26
CA ALA A 61 -21.98 3.79 -1.43
C ALA A 61 -21.21 3.51 -2.73
N GLY A 62 -20.44 2.42 -2.71
CA GLY A 62 -19.69 1.94 -3.87
C GLY A 62 -18.20 2.28 -3.83
N LEU A 63 -17.50 1.68 -4.79
CA LEU A 63 -16.10 1.93 -5.09
C LEU A 63 -16.01 2.31 -6.57
N GLU A 64 -15.50 3.50 -6.85
CA GLU A 64 -15.25 3.99 -8.20
C GLU A 64 -13.80 3.70 -8.62
N PHE A 65 -13.56 3.59 -9.92
CA PHE A 65 -12.24 3.37 -10.50
C PHE A 65 -11.89 4.46 -11.50
N GLU A 66 -10.68 4.99 -11.40
CA GLU A 66 -10.10 5.95 -12.33
C GLU A 66 -8.79 5.39 -12.89
N TYR A 67 -8.55 5.64 -14.17
CA TYR A 67 -7.34 5.23 -14.87
C TYR A 67 -6.58 6.48 -15.33
N LEU A 68 -5.42 6.73 -14.74
CA LEU A 68 -4.55 7.85 -15.09
C LEU A 68 -3.26 7.30 -15.70
N GLY A 69 -3.10 7.40 -17.01
CA GLY A 69 -1.89 6.90 -17.66
C GLY A 69 -1.72 5.39 -17.50
N ILE A 70 -2.73 4.64 -17.98
CA ILE A 70 -2.63 3.19 -18.20
C ILE A 70 -3.15 2.95 -19.61
N ALA A 71 -2.23 2.91 -20.58
CA ALA A 71 -2.52 2.54 -21.95
C ALA A 71 -1.34 1.74 -22.49
N ASP A 72 -1.59 0.64 -23.19
CA ASP A 72 -0.51 -0.20 -23.70
C ASP A 72 0.08 0.35 -25.02
N ASN A 73 -0.66 1.20 -25.77
CA ASN A 73 -0.19 1.72 -27.06
C ASN A 73 -0.91 3.02 -27.53
N PRO A 74 -0.21 4.18 -27.59
CA PRO A 74 1.12 4.40 -27.01
C PRO A 74 1.06 4.37 -25.48
N PRO A 75 2.16 4.04 -24.78
CA PRO A 75 2.21 4.12 -23.34
C PRO A 75 1.96 5.54 -22.86
N VAL A 76 0.91 5.72 -22.07
CA VAL A 76 0.61 6.98 -21.38
C VAL A 76 0.95 6.77 -19.93
N ARG A 77 1.76 7.66 -19.35
CA ARG A 77 2.18 7.64 -17.95
C ARG A 77 1.82 8.97 -17.31
N THR A 78 1.77 9.01 -15.98
CA THR A 78 1.47 10.23 -15.24
C THR A 78 2.62 10.60 -14.31
N GLU A 79 3.03 11.87 -14.36
CA GLU A 79 4.04 12.41 -13.45
C GLU A 79 3.55 12.30 -12.00
N TYR A 80 4.47 11.98 -11.09
CA TYR A 80 4.11 11.63 -9.72
C TYR A 80 3.41 12.75 -8.95
N ASN A 81 3.89 13.99 -9.05
CA ASN A 81 3.32 15.13 -8.33
C ASN A 81 1.96 15.53 -8.89
N GLU A 82 1.74 15.44 -10.21
CA GLU A 82 0.43 15.65 -10.83
C GLU A 82 -0.60 14.65 -10.27
N CYS A 83 -0.27 13.36 -10.26
CA CYS A 83 -1.13 12.34 -9.69
C CYS A 83 -1.32 12.52 -8.17
N TRP A 84 -0.26 12.91 -7.44
CA TRP A 84 -0.35 13.14 -6.01
C TRP A 84 -1.23 14.35 -5.66
N ALA A 85 -1.24 15.39 -6.49
CA ALA A 85 -2.18 16.50 -6.37
C ALA A 85 -3.62 16.01 -6.57
N HIS A 86 -3.87 15.21 -7.61
CA HIS A 86 -5.18 14.61 -7.87
C HIS A 86 -5.66 13.72 -6.73
N GLN A 87 -4.78 12.87 -6.17
CA GLN A 87 -5.13 12.07 -4.99
C GLN A 87 -5.60 12.93 -3.81
N ARG A 88 -5.05 14.14 -3.63
CA ARG A 88 -5.45 15.03 -2.53
C ARG A 88 -6.82 15.68 -2.78
N GLU A 89 -7.17 15.92 -4.04
CA GLU A 89 -8.49 16.40 -4.45
C GLU A 89 -9.53 15.32 -4.18
N VAL A 90 -9.30 14.10 -4.69
CA VAL A 90 -10.17 12.94 -4.43
C VAL A 90 -10.27 12.65 -2.94
N HIS A 91 -9.17 12.70 -2.18
CA HIS A 91 -9.19 12.54 -0.72
C HIS A 91 -10.09 13.57 -0.03
N ALA A 92 -10.05 14.84 -0.47
CA ALA A 92 -10.88 15.88 0.10
C ALA A 92 -12.38 15.64 -0.17
N GLU A 93 -12.73 15.19 -1.37
CA GLU A 93 -14.11 14.86 -1.76
C GLU A 93 -14.65 13.64 -1.02
N VAL A 94 -13.87 12.54 -0.99
CA VAL A 94 -14.23 11.32 -0.24
C VAL A 94 -14.36 11.61 1.25
N SER A 95 -13.36 12.27 1.86
CA SER A 95 -13.39 12.58 3.30
C SER A 95 -14.48 13.58 3.72
N SER A 96 -15.10 14.27 2.76
CA SER A 96 -16.26 15.14 2.99
C SER A 96 -17.57 14.55 2.46
N HIS A 97 -17.56 13.28 2.04
CA HIS A 97 -18.74 12.54 1.57
C HIS A 97 -19.37 13.13 0.30
N GLN A 98 -18.61 13.87 -0.50
CA GLN A 98 -19.05 14.43 -1.78
C GLN A 98 -18.89 13.44 -2.94
N ARG A 99 -18.13 12.37 -2.70
CA ARG A 99 -17.81 11.32 -3.67
C ARG A 99 -17.77 9.94 -3.00
N PRO A 100 -18.17 8.85 -3.68
CA PRO A 100 -17.87 7.48 -3.24
C PRO A 100 -16.38 7.26 -3.05
N SER A 101 -16.01 6.19 -2.32
CA SER A 101 -14.59 5.82 -2.25
C SER A 101 -14.07 5.53 -3.67
N THR A 102 -12.81 5.87 -3.95
CA THR A 102 -12.27 5.82 -5.31
C THR A 102 -10.91 5.15 -5.32
N VAL A 103 -10.67 4.26 -6.26
CA VAL A 103 -9.35 3.71 -6.58
C VAL A 103 -8.82 4.42 -7.82
N ILE A 104 -7.65 5.04 -7.70
CA ILE A 104 -6.93 5.59 -8.85
C ILE A 104 -5.86 4.59 -9.25
N TYR A 105 -5.93 4.06 -10.46
CA TYR A 105 -4.86 3.29 -11.06
C TYR A 105 -3.99 4.17 -11.95
N VAL A 106 -2.68 3.99 -11.86
CA VAL A 106 -1.70 4.76 -12.61
C VAL A 106 -0.42 3.99 -12.88
N GLU A 107 0.21 4.28 -14.02
CA GLU A 107 1.62 4.01 -14.26
C GLU A 107 2.41 5.32 -14.17
N HIS A 108 3.47 5.33 -13.36
CA HIS A 108 4.31 6.52 -13.18
C HIS A 108 5.51 6.54 -14.13
N ASP A 109 5.94 7.75 -14.48
CA ASP A 109 7.33 7.96 -14.88
C ASP A 109 8.29 7.51 -13.77
N PRO A 110 9.54 7.10 -14.09
CA PRO A 110 10.50 6.67 -13.08
C PRO A 110 10.68 7.70 -11.96
N VAL A 111 10.39 7.30 -10.72
CA VAL A 111 10.44 8.20 -9.56
C VAL A 111 10.80 7.44 -8.28
N TYR A 112 11.65 8.06 -7.46
CA TYR A 112 11.87 7.64 -6.09
C TYR A 112 10.99 8.45 -5.14
N THR A 113 10.30 7.77 -4.22
CA THR A 113 9.48 8.42 -3.19
C THR A 113 9.94 8.00 -1.81
N ALA A 114 10.17 8.97 -0.93
CA ALA A 114 10.61 8.73 0.45
C ALA A 114 9.45 8.92 1.43
N GLY A 115 8.98 7.81 2.01
CA GLY A 115 8.01 7.83 3.11
C GLY A 115 8.62 8.34 4.43
N ARG A 116 7.78 8.54 5.45
CA ARG A 116 8.19 9.18 6.72
C ARG A 116 9.31 8.49 7.49
N ARG A 117 9.56 7.21 7.25
CA ARG A 117 10.60 6.43 7.96
C ARG A 117 11.92 6.34 7.20
N THR A 118 11.99 6.95 6.01
CA THR A 118 13.19 6.88 5.16
C THR A 118 14.39 7.50 5.86
N ARG A 119 15.48 6.74 5.95
CA ARG A 119 16.75 7.24 6.47
C ARG A 119 17.63 7.73 5.32
N PRO A 120 18.52 8.72 5.53
CA PRO A 120 19.38 9.25 4.47
C PRO A 120 20.20 8.20 3.73
N GLU A 121 20.61 7.13 4.42
CA GLU A 121 21.45 6.08 3.82
C GLU A 121 20.68 5.20 2.82
N ALA A 122 19.35 5.25 2.84
CA ALA A 122 18.51 4.51 1.91
C ALA A 122 18.28 5.23 0.57
N TYR A 123 18.72 6.49 0.44
CA TYR A 123 18.54 7.30 -0.75
C TYR A 123 19.37 6.77 -1.94
N PRO A 124 19.03 7.16 -3.18
CA PRO A 124 19.76 6.80 -4.39
C PRO A 124 21.26 7.02 -4.27
N PHE A 125 22.06 5.99 -4.57
CA PHE A 125 23.53 6.06 -4.47
C PHE A 125 24.16 7.02 -5.48
N ASP A 126 23.46 7.29 -6.58
CA ASP A 126 23.86 8.20 -7.66
C ASP A 126 23.36 9.64 -7.48
N GLY A 127 22.60 9.92 -6.43
CA GLY A 127 22.05 11.25 -6.16
C GLY A 127 20.80 11.60 -6.98
N THR A 128 20.14 10.63 -7.62
CA THR A 128 18.85 10.84 -8.30
C THR A 128 17.84 11.51 -7.35
N PRO A 129 17.08 12.54 -7.81
CA PRO A 129 16.11 13.22 -6.97
C PRO A 129 15.05 12.28 -6.38
N VAL A 130 14.64 12.57 -5.15
CA VAL A 130 13.63 11.82 -4.41
C VAL A 130 12.50 12.77 -4.00
N VAL A 131 11.25 12.35 -4.22
CA VAL A 131 10.06 13.08 -3.79
C VAL A 131 9.74 12.70 -2.34
N PRO A 132 9.84 13.61 -1.35
CA PRO A 132 9.42 13.33 0.02
C PRO A 132 7.90 13.27 0.09
N VAL A 133 7.36 12.21 0.69
CA VAL A 133 5.93 11.93 0.74
C VAL A 133 5.47 11.58 2.15
N ASP A 134 4.18 11.74 2.39
CA ASP A 134 3.56 11.63 3.71
C ASP A 134 2.95 10.25 4.02
N ARG A 135 3.19 9.25 3.16
CA ARG A 135 2.82 7.85 3.39
C ARG A 135 3.68 7.19 4.46
N GLY A 136 3.14 6.10 5.03
CA GLY A 136 3.94 5.16 5.80
C GLY A 136 5.01 4.47 4.95
N GLY A 137 5.94 3.79 5.63
CA GLY A 137 7.04 3.10 4.97
C GLY A 137 8.26 3.99 4.75
N GLU A 138 9.23 3.40 4.07
CA GLU A 138 10.52 4.02 3.74
C GLU A 138 10.55 4.39 2.26
N ILE A 139 11.75 4.47 1.67
CA ILE A 139 11.92 4.74 0.24
C ILE A 139 11.39 3.59 -0.62
N THR A 140 10.87 3.93 -1.79
CA THR A 140 10.56 2.98 -2.86
C THR A 140 10.81 3.64 -4.21
N TRP A 141 10.79 2.82 -5.25
CA TRP A 141 10.79 3.26 -6.65
C TRP A 141 9.47 2.89 -7.33
N HIS A 142 9.03 3.75 -8.25
CA HIS A 142 7.94 3.52 -9.19
C HIS A 142 8.44 3.79 -10.61
N GLY A 143 7.86 3.12 -11.60
CA GLY A 143 8.20 3.33 -12.99
C GLY A 143 7.46 2.38 -13.94
N PRO A 144 7.85 2.37 -15.22
CA PRO A 144 7.19 1.55 -16.25
C PRO A 144 7.16 0.06 -15.89
N GLY A 145 6.04 -0.60 -16.19
CA GLY A 145 5.76 -1.99 -15.87
C GLY A 145 5.22 -2.22 -14.46
N GLN A 146 4.97 -1.16 -13.68
CA GLN A 146 4.42 -1.25 -12.33
C GLN A 146 3.01 -0.64 -12.28
N LEU A 147 2.02 -1.45 -11.89
CA LEU A 147 0.67 -0.96 -11.61
C LEU A 147 0.65 -0.35 -10.22
N VAL A 148 0.42 0.96 -10.15
CA VAL A 148 0.22 1.66 -8.87
C VAL A 148 -1.26 1.90 -8.68
N GLY A 149 -1.78 1.52 -7.52
CA GLY A 149 -3.16 1.72 -7.13
C GLY A 149 -3.27 2.55 -5.87
N TYR A 150 -4.16 3.54 -5.88
CA TYR A 150 -4.43 4.42 -4.74
C TYR A 150 -5.90 4.29 -4.29
N PRO A 151 -6.25 3.30 -3.45
CA PRO A 151 -7.60 3.16 -2.92
C PRO A 151 -7.89 4.24 -1.86
N ILE A 152 -8.47 5.35 -2.27
CA ILE A 152 -8.89 6.45 -1.41
C ILE A 152 -10.25 6.11 -0.82
N VAL A 153 -10.21 5.45 0.35
CA VAL A 153 -11.38 4.82 0.97
C VAL A 153 -11.71 5.44 2.31
N PHE A 154 -12.97 5.82 2.52
CA PHE A 154 -13.47 6.22 3.83
C PHE A 154 -13.63 5.02 4.76
N LEU A 155 -12.94 5.05 5.89
CA LEU A 155 -12.92 4.00 6.91
C LEU A 155 -13.97 4.31 7.98
N GLN A 156 -15.06 3.55 7.95
CA GLN A 156 -16.07 3.58 9.00
C GLN A 156 -15.44 3.32 10.38
N ARG A 157 -16.01 3.94 11.40
CA ARG A 157 -15.48 3.84 12.77
C ARG A 157 -15.40 2.38 13.22
N GLY A 158 -14.20 1.92 13.58
CA GLY A 158 -13.95 0.54 14.01
C GLY A 158 -13.11 -0.25 13.01
N ILE A 159 -13.01 0.22 11.77
CA ILE A 159 -12.04 -0.30 10.80
C ILE A 159 -10.67 0.27 11.13
N GLY A 160 -9.74 -0.60 11.48
CA GLY A 160 -8.35 -0.24 11.76
C GLY A 160 -7.52 -0.13 10.49
N VAL A 161 -6.46 0.68 10.53
CA VAL A 161 -5.52 0.81 9.40
C VAL A 161 -4.86 -0.54 9.06
N VAL A 162 -4.60 -1.38 10.06
CA VAL A 162 -4.05 -2.73 9.87
C VAL A 162 -5.00 -3.60 9.06
N ASP A 163 -6.30 -3.59 9.36
CA ASP A 163 -7.32 -4.36 8.61
C ASP A 163 -7.36 -3.91 7.15
N TYR A 164 -7.41 -2.60 6.93
CA TYR A 164 -7.37 -2.02 5.59
C TYR A 164 -6.12 -2.46 4.81
N VAL A 165 -4.93 -2.43 5.43
CA VAL A 165 -3.70 -2.96 4.80
C VAL A 165 -3.81 -4.45 4.49
N ARG A 166 -4.33 -5.27 5.42
CA ARG A 166 -4.51 -6.71 5.18
C ARG A 166 -5.47 -6.98 4.04
N ARG A 167 -6.52 -6.18 3.87
CA ARG A 167 -7.46 -6.26 2.75
C ARG A 167 -6.79 -5.92 1.42
N VAL A 168 -5.96 -4.88 1.37
CA VAL A 168 -5.17 -4.56 0.17
C VAL A 168 -4.17 -5.67 -0.16
N GLU A 169 -3.47 -6.21 0.84
CA GLU A 169 -2.60 -7.39 0.65
C GLU A 169 -3.39 -8.58 0.11
N GLU A 170 -4.60 -8.83 0.63
CA GLU A 170 -5.44 -9.95 0.21
C GLU A 170 -5.88 -9.79 -1.24
N SER A 171 -6.26 -8.56 -1.64
CA SER A 171 -6.66 -8.29 -3.02
C SER A 171 -5.56 -8.68 -4.00
N VAL A 172 -4.31 -8.31 -3.70
CA VAL A 172 -3.17 -8.64 -4.56
C VAL A 172 -2.83 -10.14 -4.48
N ILE A 173 -2.92 -10.78 -3.32
CA ILE A 173 -2.68 -12.23 -3.18
C ILE A 173 -3.69 -13.03 -4.01
N ARG A 174 -4.98 -12.69 -3.91
CA ARG A 174 -6.05 -13.34 -4.69
C ARG A 174 -5.86 -13.14 -6.18
N LEU A 175 -5.55 -11.90 -6.60
CA LEU A 175 -5.27 -11.57 -8.00
C LEU A 175 -4.13 -12.45 -8.56
N VAL A 176 -2.96 -12.49 -7.93
CA VAL A 176 -1.83 -13.25 -8.49
C VAL A 176 -2.07 -14.77 -8.48
N ALA A 177 -2.95 -15.26 -7.60
CA ALA A 177 -3.37 -16.66 -7.59
C ALA A 177 -4.20 -17.05 -8.82
N GLU A 178 -4.93 -16.10 -9.44
CA GLU A 178 -5.63 -16.33 -10.72
C GLU A 178 -4.66 -16.69 -11.85
N TYR A 179 -3.43 -16.21 -11.77
CA TYR A 179 -2.34 -16.52 -12.69
C TYR A 179 -1.50 -17.74 -12.27
N GLY A 180 -1.97 -18.52 -11.29
CA GLY A 180 -1.28 -19.71 -10.79
C GLY A 180 -0.07 -19.41 -9.88
N LEU A 181 0.19 -18.15 -9.55
CA LEU A 181 1.29 -17.74 -8.69
C LEU A 181 0.90 -17.86 -7.22
N LYS A 182 1.85 -18.31 -6.37
CA LYS A 182 1.60 -18.54 -4.94
C LYS A 182 2.29 -17.48 -4.08
N ALA A 183 1.62 -16.35 -3.89
CA ALA A 183 2.09 -15.28 -3.02
C ALA A 183 1.42 -15.33 -1.64
N GLY A 184 1.92 -14.52 -0.71
CA GLY A 184 1.36 -14.37 0.61
C GLY A 184 1.98 -13.19 1.37
N ARG A 185 1.72 -13.16 2.67
CA ARG A 185 2.28 -12.17 3.60
C ARG A 185 3.49 -12.76 4.31
N VAL A 186 4.46 -11.93 4.62
CA VAL A 186 5.56 -12.30 5.53
C VAL A 186 5.33 -11.57 6.85
N PRO A 187 5.25 -12.27 8.00
CA PRO A 187 5.07 -11.63 9.30
C PRO A 187 6.07 -10.49 9.53
N GLY A 188 5.57 -9.35 9.99
CA GLY A 188 6.37 -8.12 10.20
C GLY A 188 6.84 -7.39 8.94
N ARG A 189 6.47 -7.84 7.73
CA ARG A 189 6.86 -7.20 6.46
C ARG A 189 5.62 -6.85 5.61
N THR A 190 5.20 -5.60 5.68
CA THR A 190 4.08 -5.08 4.87
C THR A 190 4.33 -5.26 3.37
N GLY A 191 3.31 -5.73 2.66
CA GLY A 191 3.35 -6.00 1.22
C GLY A 191 3.05 -7.46 0.89
N VAL A 192 3.10 -7.78 -0.40
CA VAL A 192 2.88 -9.14 -0.90
C VAL A 192 4.18 -9.71 -1.45
N TRP A 193 4.42 -10.97 -1.11
CA TRP A 193 5.70 -11.64 -1.28
C TRP A 193 5.50 -13.02 -1.90
N PHE A 194 6.47 -13.46 -2.68
CA PHE A 194 6.65 -14.87 -3.03
C PHE A 194 7.58 -15.54 -2.02
N PRO A 195 7.32 -16.81 -1.68
CA PRO A 195 8.17 -17.54 -0.75
C PRO A 195 9.59 -17.69 -1.29
N SER A 196 10.54 -17.88 -0.38
CA SER A 196 11.89 -18.32 -0.73
C SER A 196 11.81 -19.55 -1.62
N ASP A 197 12.61 -19.55 -2.67
CA ASP A 197 12.71 -20.66 -3.60
C ASP A 197 13.72 -21.74 -3.16
N GLY A 198 14.27 -21.61 -1.96
CA GLY A 198 15.32 -22.47 -1.43
C GLY A 198 16.75 -22.03 -1.79
N VAL A 199 16.92 -20.99 -2.62
CA VAL A 199 18.22 -20.40 -2.96
C VAL A 199 18.31 -18.97 -2.42
N GLY A 200 17.32 -18.14 -2.71
CA GLY A 200 17.25 -16.75 -2.27
C GLY A 200 16.23 -16.51 -1.16
N PRO A 201 16.15 -15.28 -0.64
CA PRO A 201 15.14 -14.89 0.35
C PRO A 201 13.72 -14.84 -0.27
N GLU A 202 12.73 -14.49 0.56
CA GLU A 202 11.41 -14.11 0.06
C GLU A 202 11.52 -12.89 -0.88
N ARG A 203 10.67 -12.86 -1.91
CA ARG A 203 10.75 -11.86 -2.99
C ARG A 203 9.50 -10.99 -3.02
N LYS A 204 9.63 -9.68 -2.86
CA LYS A 204 8.50 -8.74 -2.85
C LYS A 204 7.98 -8.49 -4.25
N VAL A 205 6.68 -8.70 -4.46
CA VAL A 205 6.01 -8.36 -5.72
C VAL A 205 5.17 -7.10 -5.59
N CYS A 206 4.71 -6.77 -4.38
CA CYS A 206 3.89 -5.58 -4.16
C CYS A 206 4.32 -4.81 -2.90
N ALA A 207 4.67 -3.54 -3.08
CA ALA A 207 4.89 -2.60 -1.99
C ALA A 207 3.56 -1.95 -1.58
N ILE A 208 3.35 -1.75 -0.28
CA ILE A 208 2.15 -1.10 0.24
C ILE A 208 2.58 -0.03 1.25
N GLY A 209 2.10 1.19 1.03
CA GLY A 209 2.40 2.35 1.86
C GLY A 209 1.20 3.28 1.89
N ILE A 210 0.53 3.35 3.04
CA ILE A 210 -0.76 4.05 3.19
C ILE A 210 -0.62 5.17 4.23
N ARG A 211 -1.45 6.19 4.08
CA ARG A 211 -1.75 7.20 5.10
C ARG A 211 -3.25 7.21 5.36
N VAL A 212 -3.67 7.34 6.62
CA VAL A 212 -5.06 7.64 6.97
C VAL A 212 -5.14 9.03 7.58
N SER A 213 -6.10 9.83 7.12
CA SER A 213 -6.37 11.18 7.62
C SER A 213 -7.84 11.50 7.41
N ARG A 214 -8.50 12.13 8.39
CA ARG A 214 -9.96 12.42 8.34
C ARG A 214 -10.80 11.17 8.06
N GLN A 215 -10.43 10.04 8.67
CA GLN A 215 -11.02 8.72 8.43
C GLN A 215 -10.89 8.20 6.98
N THR A 216 -10.14 8.85 6.10
CA THR A 216 -9.98 8.40 4.71
C THR A 216 -8.54 7.97 4.46
N ALA A 217 -8.37 6.78 3.90
CA ALA A 217 -7.10 6.26 3.42
C ALA A 217 -6.65 6.98 2.14
N MET A 218 -5.35 7.06 1.91
CA MET A 218 -4.71 7.62 0.73
C MET A 218 -3.34 6.94 0.53
N HIS A 219 -2.75 7.12 -0.65
CA HIS A 219 -1.70 6.27 -1.21
C HIS A 219 -2.26 4.86 -1.40
N GLY A 220 -1.44 3.83 -1.35
CA GLY A 220 -1.93 2.48 -1.61
C GLY A 220 -0.80 1.51 -1.86
N PHE A 221 -0.82 0.91 -3.05
CA PHE A 221 0.04 -0.20 -3.40
C PHE A 221 0.73 0.00 -4.75
N ALA A 222 1.84 -0.68 -4.94
CA ALA A 222 2.62 -0.70 -6.16
C ALA A 222 2.95 -2.16 -6.50
N LEU A 223 2.24 -2.73 -7.47
CA LEU A 223 2.36 -4.11 -7.93
C LEU A 223 3.28 -4.16 -9.15
N ASN A 224 4.36 -4.92 -9.03
CA ASN A 224 5.31 -5.13 -10.12
C ASN A 224 4.73 -6.14 -11.13
N ILE A 225 4.22 -5.66 -12.27
CA ILE A 225 3.76 -6.52 -13.35
C ILE A 225 4.96 -7.05 -14.11
N ASP A 226 5.71 -6.17 -14.76
CA ASP A 226 6.98 -6.50 -15.42
C ASP A 226 7.92 -5.28 -15.52
N PRO A 227 8.19 -4.56 -14.42
CA PRO A 227 9.09 -3.42 -14.47
C PRO A 227 10.55 -3.87 -14.65
N ASP A 228 11.37 -2.98 -15.21
CA ASP A 228 12.81 -3.07 -15.02
C ASP A 228 13.12 -2.83 -13.53
N THR A 229 13.64 -3.86 -12.85
CA THR A 229 13.91 -3.80 -11.41
C THR A 229 15.17 -3.00 -11.07
N ALA A 230 15.95 -2.53 -12.05
CA ALA A 230 17.19 -1.78 -11.82
C ALA A 230 16.99 -0.51 -10.97
N GLY A 231 15.80 0.08 -10.97
CA GLY A 231 15.46 1.19 -10.07
C GLY A 231 15.54 0.81 -8.59
N PHE A 232 15.29 -0.44 -8.23
CA PHE A 232 15.42 -0.90 -6.83
C PHE A 232 16.88 -1.12 -6.41
N ASP A 233 17.79 -1.39 -7.35
CA ASP A 233 19.20 -1.66 -7.08
C ASP A 233 19.98 -0.41 -6.65
N ASN A 234 19.44 0.78 -6.94
CA ASN A 234 20.06 2.06 -6.60
C ASN A 234 19.64 2.58 -5.22
N ILE A 235 18.77 1.89 -4.48
CA ILE A 235 18.30 2.28 -3.15
C ILE A 235 18.50 1.15 -2.14
N ILE A 236 18.32 1.44 -0.85
CA ILE A 236 18.17 0.41 0.19
C ILE A 236 16.69 0.31 0.54
N PRO A 237 15.89 -0.54 -0.14
CA PRO A 237 14.46 -0.59 0.07
C PRO A 237 14.12 -1.16 1.45
N CYS A 238 13.25 -0.45 2.18
CA CYS A 238 12.66 -0.91 3.44
C CYS A 238 13.64 -1.31 4.57
N GLY A 239 14.93 -0.92 4.51
CA GLY A 239 15.92 -1.27 5.54
C GLY A 239 16.19 -2.77 5.67
N ILE A 240 15.79 -3.55 4.66
CA ILE A 240 15.84 -5.01 4.61
C ILE A 240 16.92 -5.38 3.60
N SER A 241 18.07 -5.85 4.07
CA SER A 241 19.13 -6.41 3.22
C SER A 241 18.96 -7.93 2.99
N ASP A 242 17.94 -8.55 3.59
CA ASP A 242 17.65 -9.99 3.53
C ASP A 242 16.32 -10.28 2.79
N ALA A 243 15.98 -9.47 1.78
CA ALA A 243 14.87 -9.73 0.87
C ALA A 243 15.12 -9.14 -0.51
N ASP A 244 14.49 -9.76 -1.51
CA ASP A 244 14.61 -9.36 -2.90
C ASP A 244 13.32 -8.71 -3.41
N VAL A 245 13.38 -8.06 -4.56
CA VAL A 245 12.22 -7.55 -5.32
C VAL A 245 12.04 -8.40 -6.57
N THR A 246 10.79 -8.69 -6.94
CA THR A 246 10.43 -9.46 -8.14
C THR A 246 9.20 -8.86 -8.82
N SER A 247 8.76 -9.47 -9.92
CA SER A 247 7.58 -9.09 -10.70
C SER A 247 6.72 -10.31 -11.03
N MET A 248 5.45 -10.09 -11.39
CA MET A 248 4.60 -11.15 -11.92
C MET A 248 5.24 -11.80 -13.14
N GLY A 249 5.76 -11.01 -14.07
CA GLY A 249 6.42 -11.51 -15.28
C GLY A 249 7.64 -12.38 -15.00
N ARG A 250 8.47 -12.02 -14.01
CA ARG A 250 9.62 -12.86 -13.61
C ARG A 250 9.17 -14.19 -13.00
N GLU A 251 8.15 -14.18 -12.14
CA GLU A 251 7.65 -15.40 -11.50
C GLU A 251 6.84 -16.29 -12.45
N LEU A 252 6.10 -15.71 -13.40
CA LEU A 252 5.43 -16.45 -14.48
C LEU A 252 6.45 -17.16 -15.38
N ARG A 253 7.51 -16.45 -15.79
CA ARG A 253 8.58 -17.05 -16.60
C ARG A 253 9.34 -18.13 -15.83
N ARG A 254 9.47 -17.97 -14.52
CA ARG A 254 10.04 -19.00 -13.65
C ARG A 254 9.14 -20.25 -13.59
N LEU A 255 7.82 -20.07 -13.52
CA LEU A 255 6.87 -21.16 -13.37
C LEU A 255 6.60 -21.91 -14.69
N HIS A 256 6.49 -21.18 -15.80
CA HIS A 256 6.01 -21.71 -17.08
C HIS A 256 7.06 -21.70 -18.20
N GLY A 257 8.25 -21.14 -17.96
CA GLY A 257 9.33 -21.05 -18.93
C GLY A 257 9.50 -19.63 -19.51
N PRO A 258 10.60 -19.37 -20.24
CA PRO A 258 10.99 -18.01 -20.67
C PRO A 258 9.95 -17.32 -21.58
N ASP A 259 9.14 -18.09 -22.31
CA ASP A 259 8.12 -17.60 -23.24
C ASP A 259 6.74 -17.42 -22.57
N ALA A 260 6.66 -17.50 -21.24
CA ALA A 260 5.41 -17.28 -20.51
C ALA A 260 4.85 -15.88 -20.82
N GLU A 261 3.57 -15.85 -21.19
CA GLU A 261 2.84 -14.61 -21.40
C GLU A 261 2.69 -13.86 -20.07
N VAL A 262 2.89 -12.55 -20.13
CA VAL A 262 2.74 -11.65 -18.98
C VAL A 262 1.50 -10.80 -19.24
N PRO A 263 0.55 -10.73 -18.30
CA PRO A 263 -0.69 -9.98 -18.50
C PRO A 263 -0.37 -8.49 -18.64
N SER A 264 -1.18 -7.77 -19.43
CA SER A 264 -1.02 -6.32 -19.57
C SER A 264 -1.46 -5.60 -18.29
N MET A 265 -1.01 -4.36 -18.12
CA MET A 265 -1.36 -3.58 -16.93
C MET A 265 -2.87 -3.34 -16.84
N LEU A 266 -3.52 -3.10 -17.99
CA LEU A 266 -4.97 -2.91 -18.06
C LEU A 266 -5.73 -4.19 -17.68
N GLU A 267 -5.28 -5.35 -18.15
CA GLU A 267 -5.86 -6.64 -17.76
C GLU A 267 -5.76 -6.83 -16.25
N VAL A 268 -4.60 -6.58 -15.66
CA VAL A 268 -4.40 -6.76 -14.22
C VAL A 268 -5.24 -5.78 -13.41
N ALA A 269 -5.35 -4.52 -13.85
CA ALA A 269 -6.19 -3.52 -13.21
C ALA A 269 -7.68 -3.91 -13.23
N ASP A 270 -8.21 -4.33 -14.38
CA ASP A 270 -9.59 -4.79 -14.58
C ASP A 270 -9.91 -6.02 -13.71
N ARG A 271 -9.00 -7.00 -13.68
CA ARG A 271 -9.13 -8.20 -12.82
C ARG A 271 -9.14 -7.87 -11.33
N LEU A 272 -8.43 -6.81 -10.93
CA LEU A 272 -8.32 -6.40 -9.53
C LEU A 272 -9.54 -5.63 -9.02
N GLU A 273 -10.30 -4.96 -9.90
CA GLU A 273 -11.49 -4.17 -9.52
C GLU A 273 -12.53 -4.95 -8.70
N PRO A 274 -13.02 -6.13 -9.12
CA PRO A 274 -14.01 -6.87 -8.34
C PRO A 274 -13.46 -7.31 -6.98
N ILE A 275 -12.17 -7.65 -6.92
CA ILE A 275 -11.51 -8.10 -5.68
C ILE A 275 -11.36 -6.92 -4.70
N LEU A 276 -10.94 -5.75 -5.18
CA LEU A 276 -10.88 -4.54 -4.36
C LEU A 276 -12.28 -4.11 -3.92
N THR A 277 -13.29 -4.20 -4.78
CA THR A 277 -14.69 -3.88 -4.43
C THR A 277 -15.18 -4.78 -3.29
N GLU A 278 -14.94 -6.09 -3.36
CA GLU A 278 -15.24 -7.02 -2.28
C GLU A 278 -14.47 -6.64 -1.00
N MET A 279 -13.14 -6.47 -1.10
CA MET A 279 -12.30 -6.20 0.06
C MET A 279 -12.62 -4.86 0.75
N MET A 280 -12.94 -3.82 -0.02
CA MET A 280 -13.29 -2.48 0.47
C MET A 280 -14.77 -2.34 0.87
N SER A 281 -15.60 -3.37 0.64
CA SER A 281 -16.94 -3.46 1.28
C SER A 281 -16.86 -3.73 2.78
N PHE A 282 -15.66 -4.09 3.27
CA PHE A 282 -15.37 -4.49 4.64
C PHE A 282 -16.24 -5.66 5.15
N GLN A 283 -16.80 -6.47 4.26
CA GLN A 283 -17.46 -7.71 4.66
C GLN A 283 -16.44 -8.72 5.21
N PRO A 284 -16.87 -9.69 6.03
CA PRO A 284 -16.02 -10.79 6.45
C PRO A 284 -15.44 -11.53 5.24
N TYR A 285 -14.18 -11.92 5.31
CA TYR A 285 -13.48 -12.64 4.24
C TYR A 285 -12.55 -13.68 4.84
N GLU A 286 -12.27 -14.76 4.09
CA GLU A 286 -11.23 -15.70 4.49
C GLU A 286 -9.85 -15.16 4.09
N MET A 287 -8.96 -15.04 5.07
CA MET A 287 -7.61 -14.53 4.88
C MET A 287 -6.67 -15.65 4.46
N SER A 288 -5.93 -15.42 3.37
CA SER A 288 -4.88 -16.35 2.92
C SER A 288 -3.79 -16.54 3.99
N PRO A 289 -3.21 -17.75 4.11
CA PRO A 289 -2.19 -18.03 5.12
C PRO A 289 -0.91 -17.22 4.89
N ASP A 290 -0.20 -16.95 5.98
CA ASP A 290 1.12 -16.32 5.94
C ASP A 290 2.16 -17.28 5.33
N ILE A 291 3.15 -16.71 4.66
CA ILE A 291 4.35 -17.42 4.24
C ILE A 291 5.22 -17.67 5.48
N PRO A 292 5.58 -18.92 5.79
CA PRO A 292 6.52 -19.21 6.85
C PRO A 292 7.86 -18.57 6.53
N ARG A 293 8.42 -17.78 7.45
CA ARG A 293 9.80 -17.29 7.30
C ARG A 293 10.74 -18.49 7.29
N ARG A 294 11.50 -18.67 6.21
CA ARG A 294 12.64 -19.59 6.24
C ARG A 294 13.85 -18.82 6.77
N GLY A 295 14.51 -19.35 7.80
CA GLY A 295 15.80 -18.82 8.23
C GLY A 295 16.79 -18.90 7.07
N HIS A 296 17.33 -17.77 6.63
CA HIS A 296 18.37 -17.76 5.62
C HIS A 296 19.67 -18.31 6.24
N PRO A 297 20.31 -19.37 5.69
CA PRO A 297 21.45 -20.03 6.32
C PRO A 297 22.66 -19.11 6.54
N ALA A 298 22.78 -18.01 5.78
CA ALA A 298 23.83 -17.00 5.99
C ALA A 298 23.59 -16.04 7.18
N PHE A 299 22.41 -16.06 7.81
CA PHE A 299 22.02 -15.10 8.87
C PHE A 299 21.49 -15.79 10.13
N LEU A 300 21.81 -17.07 10.32
CA LEU A 300 21.73 -17.68 11.64
C LEU A 300 22.81 -17.03 12.53
N HIS A 301 22.48 -15.90 13.15
CA HIS A 301 23.26 -15.44 14.29
C HIS A 301 23.20 -16.56 15.34
N PRO A 302 24.34 -16.96 15.93
CA PRO A 302 24.31 -17.89 17.05
C PRO A 302 23.48 -17.24 18.16
N MET A 303 22.41 -17.92 18.57
CA MET A 303 21.69 -17.54 19.77
C MET A 303 22.68 -17.68 20.94
N SER A 304 23.08 -16.55 21.51
CA SER A 304 23.85 -16.44 22.74
C SER A 304 23.05 -15.69 23.79
#